data_AF-A0A257GVM1-F1
#
_entry.id   AF-A0A257GVM1-F1
#
_cell.length_a   1.000
_cell.length_b   1.000
_cell.length_c   1.000
_cell.angle_alpha   90.00
_cell.angle_beta   90.00
_cell.angle_gamma   90.00
#
_symmetry.space_group_name_H-M   'P 1'
#
loop_
_entity.id
_entity.type
_entity.pdbx_description
1 polymer ?
#
loop_
_entity_poly.entity_id
_entity_poly.type
_entity_poly.pdbx_seq_one_letter_code
_entity_poly.pdbx_strand_id
1 'polypeptide(L)'
;MLEWFKKHAPIRTKFNTLLASHTVIVSFTGLTAGMAGSTGSVLSIWAVLALGCVGLTVVTVLVSKTLICDPYVTTVLRMEALASGDTASPILFQDHTRDCVGRMARAMNTFKDNALKVRDAAAGQQLSGDVLSGALEKLANNDLAFTLDRHLPPEYKKLRYDFNDAVSALREALAVVEEARQSIDRGASEISVAVADLATRTQDQAGRVERTLTEMGALTDEVSRTASDAAAVDLSMVDTRRQVEASGEVMKRAVSAMANIERSSEEISSIVDLIDGIAFQTNLLALNAGVEAARAGEAGKGFAVVASEVRALAQRAAEAASEIKAKVT
;
A
#
# COMPACT_ATOMS: atom_id res chain seq x y z
N MET A 1 -35.76 77.35 54.84
CA MET A 1 -36.08 76.31 55.85
C MET A 1 -37.14 75.33 55.35
N LEU A 2 -38.31 75.79 54.85
CA LEU A 2 -39.39 74.91 54.34
C LEU A 2 -38.98 74.07 53.10
N GLU A 3 -38.19 74.62 52.19
CA GLU A 3 -37.65 73.89 51.02
C GLU A 3 -36.77 72.69 51.43
N TRP A 4 -35.86 72.89 52.40
CA TRP A 4 -35.03 71.82 52.96
C TRP A 4 -35.89 70.76 53.66
N PHE A 5 -36.86 71.20 54.47
CA PHE A 5 -37.77 70.29 55.16
C PHE A 5 -38.57 69.44 54.16
N LYS A 6 -39.05 70.02 53.05
CA LYS A 6 -39.79 69.28 52.02
C LYS A 6 -38.91 68.24 51.32
N LYS A 7 -37.74 68.66 50.83
CA LYS A 7 -36.91 67.86 49.89
C LYS A 7 -35.89 66.95 50.56
N HIS A 8 -35.32 67.32 51.71
CA HIS A 8 -34.12 66.67 52.27
C HIS A 8 -34.31 66.10 53.68
N ALA A 9 -35.28 66.60 54.46
CA ALA A 9 -35.46 66.09 55.82
C ALA A 9 -35.96 64.63 55.82
N PRO A 10 -35.32 63.74 56.60
CA PRO A 10 -35.79 62.36 56.79
C PRO A 10 -37.22 62.34 57.29
N ILE A 11 -38.01 61.35 56.87
CA ILE A 11 -39.41 61.22 57.31
C ILE A 11 -39.51 61.15 58.84
N ARG A 12 -38.58 60.46 59.50
CA ARG A 12 -38.51 60.43 60.98
C ARG A 12 -38.36 61.82 61.60
N THR A 13 -37.54 62.68 61.01
CA THR A 13 -37.37 64.07 61.45
C THR A 13 -38.63 64.89 61.18
N LYS A 14 -39.30 64.67 60.04
CA LYS A 14 -40.57 65.33 59.73
C LYS A 14 -41.66 65.02 60.77
N PHE A 15 -41.77 63.75 61.20
CA PHE A 15 -42.71 63.35 62.26
C PHE A 15 -42.33 63.92 63.63
N ASN A 16 -41.04 63.98 63.98
CA ASN A 16 -40.60 64.62 65.22
C ASN A 16 -40.91 66.14 65.23
N THR A 17 -40.74 66.82 64.09
CA THR A 17 -41.11 68.24 63.95
C THR A 17 -42.62 68.42 64.01
N LEU A 18 -43.41 67.49 63.45
CA LEU A 18 -44.87 67.50 63.54
C LEU A 18 -45.35 67.26 64.98
N LEU A 19 -44.70 66.36 65.71
CA LEU A 19 -44.93 66.16 67.14
C LEU A 19 -44.66 67.46 67.91
N ALA A 20 -43.47 68.04 67.74
CA ALA A 20 -43.10 69.28 68.43
C ALA A 20 -44.06 70.42 68.12
N SER A 21 -44.45 70.59 66.84
CA SER A 21 -45.40 71.64 66.46
C SER A 21 -46.80 71.41 67.03
N HIS A 22 -47.30 70.18 67.01
CA HIS A 22 -48.62 69.88 67.58
C HIS A 22 -48.62 69.97 69.11
N THR A 23 -47.57 69.53 69.79
CA THR A 23 -47.43 69.71 71.24
C THR A 23 -47.42 71.18 71.60
N VAL A 24 -46.67 72.02 70.87
CA VAL A 24 -46.67 73.49 71.09
C VAL A 24 -48.05 74.09 70.86
N ILE A 25 -48.73 73.71 69.77
CA ILE A 25 -50.09 74.20 69.47
C ILE A 25 -51.05 73.80 70.59
N VAL A 26 -51.13 72.52 70.94
CA VAL A 26 -52.07 72.01 71.96
C VAL A 26 -51.77 72.55 73.36
N SER A 27 -50.49 72.69 73.73
CA SER A 27 -50.08 73.33 74.99
C SER A 27 -50.45 74.81 75.02
N PHE A 28 -50.31 75.53 73.91
CA PHE A 28 -50.70 76.94 73.80
C PHE A 28 -52.22 77.11 73.92
N THR A 29 -53.02 76.29 73.23
CA THR A 29 -54.49 76.33 73.35
C THR A 29 -54.97 75.94 74.76
N GLY A 30 -54.30 74.98 75.40
CA GLY A 30 -54.57 74.60 76.78
C GLY A 30 -54.28 75.72 77.79
N LEU A 31 -53.16 76.43 77.59
CA LEU A 31 -52.78 77.56 78.44
C LEU A 31 -53.76 78.73 78.31
N THR A 32 -54.17 79.08 77.09
CA THR A 32 -55.13 80.17 76.85
C THR A 32 -56.54 79.84 77.36
N ALA A 33 -56.99 78.59 77.21
CA ALA A 33 -58.25 78.12 77.79
C ALA A 33 -58.22 78.18 79.33
N GLY A 34 -57.08 77.86 79.95
CA GLY A 34 -56.88 78.01 81.38
C GLY A 34 -57.00 79.47 81.85
N MET A 35 -56.37 80.42 81.16
CA MET A 35 -56.42 81.84 81.55
C MET A 35 -57.81 82.48 81.40
N ALA A 36 -58.69 81.93 80.56
CA ALA A 36 -60.06 82.44 80.36
C ALA A 36 -61.08 81.95 81.41
N GLY A 37 -60.76 80.90 82.20
CA GLY A 37 -61.66 80.33 83.20
C GLY A 37 -61.62 81.05 84.55
N SER A 38 -62.47 82.06 84.76
CA SER A 38 -62.59 82.76 86.05
C SER A 38 -63.44 81.96 87.07
N THR A 39 -62.83 81.04 87.83
CA THR A 39 -63.18 80.60 89.21
C THR A 39 -62.43 79.30 89.57
N GLY A 40 -61.95 79.19 90.82
CA GLY A 40 -60.88 78.27 91.24
C GLY A 40 -61.10 76.76 91.08
N SER A 41 -62.30 76.28 90.73
CA SER A 41 -62.57 74.85 90.46
C SER A 41 -62.64 74.49 88.98
N VAL A 42 -62.85 75.45 88.07
CA VAL A 42 -62.99 75.21 86.62
C VAL A 42 -61.62 75.17 85.93
N LEU A 43 -60.63 75.88 86.48
CA LEU A 43 -59.26 75.94 85.99
C LEU A 43 -58.56 74.56 86.02
N SER A 44 -58.82 73.74 87.05
CA SER A 44 -58.20 72.42 87.20
C SER A 44 -58.72 71.42 86.16
N ILE A 45 -60.00 71.49 85.78
CA ILE A 45 -60.60 70.60 84.78
C ILE A 45 -60.03 70.88 83.38
N TRP A 46 -59.90 72.15 82.99
CA TRP A 46 -59.31 72.52 81.69
C TRP A 46 -57.83 72.18 81.59
N ALA A 47 -57.07 72.32 82.68
CA ALA A 47 -55.67 71.90 82.72
C ALA A 47 -55.51 70.39 82.52
N VAL A 48 -56.37 69.58 83.14
CA VAL A 48 -56.38 68.11 82.98
C VAL A 48 -56.76 67.70 81.55
N LEU A 49 -57.77 68.34 80.95
CA LEU A 49 -58.15 68.09 79.55
C LEU A 49 -57.05 68.47 78.57
N ALA A 50 -56.38 69.61 78.77
CA ALA A 50 -55.25 70.03 77.96
C ALA A 50 -54.08 69.03 78.04
N LEU A 51 -53.73 68.58 79.24
CA LEU A 51 -52.73 67.53 79.46
C LEU A 51 -53.13 66.20 78.78
N GLY A 52 -54.40 65.82 78.85
CA GLY A 52 -54.94 64.65 78.15
C GLY A 52 -54.83 64.75 76.63
N CYS A 53 -55.14 65.91 76.04
CA CYS A 53 -54.99 66.15 74.61
C CYS A 53 -53.53 66.14 74.16
N VAL A 54 -52.61 66.71 74.95
CA VAL A 54 -51.16 66.62 74.69
C VAL A 54 -50.72 65.16 74.72
N GLY A 55 -51.11 64.41 75.75
CA GLY A 55 -50.81 62.99 75.91
C GLY A 55 -51.32 62.16 74.72
N LEU A 56 -52.58 62.35 74.32
CA LEU A 56 -53.18 61.67 73.18
C LEU A 56 -52.44 61.99 71.88
N THR A 57 -52.07 63.26 71.66
CA THR A 57 -51.34 63.67 70.45
C THR A 57 -49.94 63.07 70.41
N VAL A 58 -49.24 63.06 71.54
CA VAL A 58 -47.93 62.42 71.67
C VAL A 58 -48.05 60.92 71.36
N VAL A 59 -49.03 60.23 71.95
CA VAL A 59 -49.28 58.81 71.69
C VAL A 59 -49.61 58.56 70.21
N THR A 60 -50.54 59.32 69.61
CA THR A 60 -50.93 59.15 68.20
C THR A 60 -49.74 59.35 67.26
N VAL A 61 -48.87 60.32 67.50
CA VAL A 61 -47.70 60.55 66.63
C VAL A 61 -46.61 59.49 66.86
N LEU A 62 -46.38 59.06 68.11
CA LEU A 62 -45.45 57.96 68.40
C LEU A 62 -45.92 56.63 67.79
N VAL A 63 -47.21 56.33 67.88
CA VAL A 63 -47.83 55.15 67.26
C VAL A 63 -47.80 55.26 65.74
N SER A 64 -48.09 56.45 65.17
CA SER A 64 -47.98 56.67 63.72
C SER A 64 -46.54 56.52 63.21
N LYS A 65 -45.55 56.90 64.02
CA LYS A 65 -44.14 56.73 63.69
C LYS A 65 -43.76 55.24 63.62
N THR A 66 -44.18 54.43 64.58
CA THR A 66 -43.85 52.99 64.59
C THR A 66 -44.69 52.18 63.60
N LEU A 67 -45.97 52.53 63.39
CA LEU A 67 -46.86 51.78 62.49
C LEU A 67 -46.75 52.18 61.02
N ILE A 68 -46.35 53.42 60.71
CA ILE A 68 -46.32 53.92 59.32
C ILE A 68 -44.90 54.26 58.89
N CYS A 69 -44.19 55.09 59.65
CA CYS A 69 -42.87 55.58 59.24
C CYS A 69 -41.83 54.45 59.23
N ASP A 70 -41.81 53.58 60.24
CA ASP A 70 -40.80 52.52 60.33
C ASP A 70 -40.92 51.47 59.22
N PRO A 71 -42.11 50.91 58.91
CA PRO A 71 -42.26 49.99 57.78
C PRO A 71 -41.93 50.62 56.43
N TYR A 72 -42.31 51.89 56.23
CA TYR A 72 -42.02 52.63 54.99
C TYR A 72 -40.52 52.88 54.79
N VAL A 73 -39.84 53.42 55.81
CA VAL A 73 -38.39 53.68 55.71
C VAL A 73 -37.62 52.37 55.59
N THR A 74 -38.05 51.31 56.28
CA THR A 74 -37.40 49.99 56.19
C THR A 74 -37.53 49.40 54.78
N THR A 75 -38.67 49.57 54.11
CA THR A 75 -38.83 49.12 52.72
C THR A 75 -37.99 49.93 51.75
N VAL A 76 -37.81 51.24 51.95
CA VAL A 76 -36.89 52.05 51.13
C VAL A 76 -35.45 51.58 51.30
N LEU A 77 -34.98 51.44 52.54
CA LEU A 77 -33.62 50.97 52.83
C LEU A 77 -33.37 49.56 52.28
N ARG A 78 -34.39 48.69 52.31
CA ARG A 78 -34.30 47.35 51.73
C ARG A 78 -34.21 47.37 50.20
N MET A 79 -34.90 48.30 49.55
CA MET A 79 -34.78 48.50 48.10
C MET A 79 -33.40 49.00 47.71
N GLU A 80 -32.85 49.97 48.47
CA GLU A 80 -31.48 50.47 48.28
C GLU A 80 -30.44 49.35 48.48
N ALA A 81 -30.61 48.55 49.54
CA ALA A 81 -29.75 47.40 49.79
C ALA A 81 -29.84 46.34 48.67
N LEU A 82 -31.04 46.06 48.17
CA LEU A 82 -31.23 45.16 47.03
C LEU A 82 -30.57 45.71 45.75
N ALA A 83 -30.71 47.01 45.48
CA ALA A 83 -30.05 47.68 44.37
C ALA A 83 -28.52 47.68 44.50
N SER A 84 -27.99 47.70 45.72
CA SER A 84 -26.56 47.54 46.01
C SER A 84 -26.06 46.09 45.92
N GLY A 85 -26.93 45.13 45.61
CA GLY A 85 -26.58 43.72 45.39
C GLY A 85 -26.80 42.80 46.59
N ASP A 86 -27.31 43.29 47.72
CA ASP A 86 -27.65 42.44 48.86
C ASP A 86 -28.97 41.70 48.59
N THR A 87 -28.86 40.41 48.25
CA THR A 87 -29.98 39.49 48.05
C THR A 87 -30.15 38.50 49.20
N ALA A 88 -29.25 38.53 50.19
CA ALA A 88 -29.22 37.57 51.29
C ALA A 88 -30.14 37.98 52.45
N SER A 89 -30.23 39.28 52.71
CA SER A 89 -31.05 39.80 53.80
C SER A 89 -32.56 39.65 53.53
N PRO A 90 -33.38 39.37 54.56
CA PRO A 90 -34.81 39.18 54.38
C PRO A 90 -35.52 40.50 54.06
N ILE A 91 -36.49 40.43 53.16
CA ILE A 91 -37.43 41.53 52.91
C ILE A 91 -38.56 41.38 53.93
N LEU A 92 -38.69 42.34 54.84
CA LEU A 92 -39.70 42.34 55.91
C LEU A 92 -41.08 42.80 55.40
N PHE A 93 -42.13 42.58 56.19
CA PHE A 93 -43.52 43.05 55.94
C PHE A 93 -44.22 42.46 54.71
N GLN A 94 -43.78 41.28 54.24
CA GLN A 94 -44.40 40.59 53.09
C GLN A 94 -45.82 40.08 53.38
N ASP A 95 -46.10 39.84 54.67
CA ASP A 95 -47.36 39.40 55.25
C ASP A 95 -48.47 40.48 55.23
N HIS A 96 -48.10 41.75 55.00
CA HIS A 96 -49.07 42.83 54.85
C HIS A 96 -49.81 42.73 53.51
N THR A 97 -51.03 42.19 53.50
CA THR A 97 -51.74 41.89 52.25
C THR A 97 -52.52 43.06 51.65
N ARG A 98 -52.94 44.03 52.48
CA ARG A 98 -53.89 45.10 52.08
C ARG A 98 -53.29 46.49 51.92
N ASP A 99 -52.03 46.71 52.30
CA ASP A 99 -51.39 48.01 52.28
C ASP A 99 -50.37 48.17 51.13
N CYS A 100 -49.91 49.41 50.93
CA CYS A 100 -48.91 49.73 49.90
C CYS A 100 -47.53 49.14 50.25
N VAL A 101 -47.17 49.10 51.54
CA VAL A 101 -45.86 48.62 52.01
C VAL A 101 -45.68 47.14 51.68
N GLY A 102 -46.67 46.30 51.99
CA GLY A 102 -46.63 44.88 51.67
C GLY A 102 -46.69 44.57 50.18
N ARG A 103 -47.40 45.40 49.38
CA ARG A 103 -47.34 45.31 47.91
C ARG A 103 -45.93 45.60 47.39
N MET A 104 -45.26 46.62 47.91
CA MET A 104 -43.89 46.96 47.55
C MET A 104 -42.91 45.86 48.01
N ALA A 105 -43.09 45.32 49.22
CA ALA A 105 -42.26 44.23 49.76
C ALA A 105 -42.35 42.96 48.89
N ARG A 106 -43.55 42.55 48.46
CA ARG A 106 -43.72 41.40 47.55
C ARG A 106 -43.13 41.66 46.16
N ALA A 107 -43.35 42.84 45.59
CA ALA A 107 -42.76 43.20 44.31
C ALA A 107 -41.22 43.16 44.37
N MET A 108 -40.65 43.67 45.46
CA MET A 108 -39.22 43.61 45.74
C MET A 108 -38.70 42.17 45.87
N ASN A 109 -39.49 41.27 46.48
CA ASN A 109 -39.14 39.85 46.52
C ASN A 109 -39.13 39.22 45.11
N THR A 110 -40.11 39.55 44.26
CA THR A 110 -40.09 39.13 42.85
C THR A 110 -38.87 39.68 42.11
N PHE A 111 -38.49 40.94 42.35
CA PHE A 111 -37.27 41.51 41.77
C PHE A 111 -36.01 40.79 42.24
N LYS A 112 -35.91 40.48 43.55
CA LYS A 112 -34.82 39.67 44.11
C LYS A 112 -34.75 38.29 43.46
N ASP A 113 -35.87 37.59 43.34
CA ASP A 113 -35.92 36.25 42.75
C ASP A 113 -35.54 36.27 41.26
N ASN A 114 -35.97 37.29 40.52
CA ASN A 114 -35.54 37.48 39.13
C ASN A 114 -34.05 37.83 39.03
N ALA A 115 -33.53 38.68 39.91
CA ALA A 115 -32.11 39.02 39.96
C ALA A 115 -31.24 37.79 40.26
N LEU A 116 -31.69 36.92 41.17
CA LEU A 116 -31.03 35.63 41.45
C LEU A 116 -31.05 34.71 40.24
N LYS A 117 -32.20 34.55 39.56
CA LYS A 117 -32.30 33.74 38.34
C LYS A 117 -31.38 34.23 37.23
N VAL A 118 -31.32 35.55 36.99
CA VAL A 118 -30.42 36.14 35.97
C VAL A 118 -28.96 35.91 36.34
N ARG A 119 -28.60 36.07 37.62
CA ARG A 119 -27.23 35.82 38.09
C ARG A 119 -26.83 34.35 37.93
N ASP A 120 -27.70 33.43 38.32
CA ASP A 120 -27.42 31.99 38.25
C ASP A 120 -27.36 31.51 36.79
N ALA A 121 -28.22 32.05 35.91
CA ALA A 121 -28.14 31.81 34.46
C ALA A 121 -26.84 32.37 33.86
N ALA A 122 -26.45 33.59 34.22
CA ALA A 122 -25.19 34.20 33.76
C ALA A 122 -23.96 33.40 34.24
N ALA A 123 -23.96 32.92 35.49
CA ALA A 123 -22.91 32.07 36.03
C ALA A 123 -22.86 30.71 35.31
N GLY A 124 -24.02 30.10 35.03
CA GLY A 124 -24.12 28.86 34.26
C GLY A 124 -23.60 29.01 32.82
N GLN A 125 -23.91 30.13 32.18
CA GLN A 125 -23.44 30.45 30.84
C GLN A 125 -21.93 30.69 30.80
N GLN A 126 -21.37 31.47 31.73
CA GLN A 126 -19.93 31.70 31.83
C GLN A 126 -19.17 30.39 32.06
N LEU A 127 -19.61 29.57 33.03
CA LEU A 127 -19.01 28.27 33.30
C LEU A 127 -19.03 27.37 32.06
N SER A 128 -20.14 27.33 31.33
CA SER A 128 -20.27 26.48 30.14
C SER A 128 -19.40 26.98 28.99
N GLY A 129 -19.29 28.30 28.81
CA GLY A 129 -18.40 28.93 27.83
C GLY A 129 -16.93 28.61 28.10
N ASP A 130 -16.48 28.77 29.35
CA ASP A 130 -15.08 28.48 29.73
C ASP A 130 -14.74 27.00 29.53
N VAL A 131 -15.66 26.11 29.92
CA VAL A 131 -15.49 24.66 29.77
C VAL A 131 -15.41 24.25 28.31
N LEU A 132 -16.30 24.78 27.46
CA LEU A 132 -16.25 24.49 26.03
C LEU A 132 -15.00 25.11 25.38
N SER A 133 -14.61 26.32 25.75
CA SER A 133 -13.40 26.96 25.23
C SER A 133 -12.16 26.12 25.54
N GLY A 134 -12.02 25.63 26.78
CA GLY A 134 -10.92 24.74 27.15
C GLY A 134 -10.96 23.41 26.40
N ALA A 135 -12.15 22.83 26.19
CA ALA A 135 -12.31 21.61 25.41
C ALA A 135 -11.94 21.79 23.92
N LEU A 136 -12.33 22.92 23.32
CA LEU A 136 -11.97 23.27 21.95
C LEU A 136 -10.47 23.56 21.82
N GLU A 137 -9.83 24.14 22.84
CA GLU A 137 -8.38 24.33 22.87
C GLU A 137 -7.63 22.98 22.89
N LYS A 138 -8.13 21.99 23.65
CA LYS A 138 -7.58 20.62 23.61
C LYS A 138 -7.70 20.00 22.23
N LEU A 139 -8.88 20.12 21.62
CA LEU A 139 -9.11 19.64 20.25
C LEU A 139 -8.20 20.35 19.22
N ALA A 140 -8.01 21.66 19.33
CA ALA A 140 -7.13 22.43 18.46
C ALA A 140 -5.65 22.03 18.60
N ASN A 141 -5.25 21.51 19.77
CA ASN A 141 -3.94 20.93 20.01
C ASN A 141 -3.86 19.44 19.61
N ASN A 142 -4.83 18.93 18.85
CA ASN A 142 -4.95 17.55 18.40
C ASN A 142 -5.10 16.51 19.54
N ASP A 143 -5.57 16.94 20.72
CA ASP A 143 -5.89 16.02 21.81
C ASP A 143 -7.29 15.44 21.61
N LEU A 144 -7.35 14.32 20.89
CA LEU A 144 -8.57 13.54 20.69
C LEU A 144 -8.81 12.51 21.80
N ALA A 145 -7.93 12.44 22.81
CA ALA A 145 -8.16 11.61 23.98
C ALA A 145 -9.09 12.28 24.99
N PHE A 146 -9.23 13.61 24.90
CA PHE A 146 -10.06 14.39 25.79
C PHE A 146 -11.56 14.11 25.62
N THR A 147 -12.25 13.91 26.75
CA THR A 147 -13.70 13.81 26.86
C THR A 147 -14.24 14.89 27.78
N LEU A 148 -15.32 15.55 27.36
CA LEU A 148 -15.98 16.54 28.20
C LEU A 148 -16.90 15.85 29.22
N ASP A 149 -16.34 15.55 30.40
CA ASP A 149 -17.04 14.84 31.49
C ASP A 149 -17.61 15.75 32.57
N ARG A 150 -17.23 17.03 32.56
CA ARG A 150 -17.73 18.01 33.54
C ARG A 150 -19.25 18.16 33.39
N HIS A 151 -19.95 18.13 34.51
CA HIS A 151 -21.39 18.37 34.54
C HIS A 151 -21.68 19.83 34.20
N LEU A 152 -22.37 20.03 33.07
CA LEU A 152 -22.91 21.31 32.66
C LEU A 152 -24.36 21.46 33.15
N PRO A 153 -24.87 22.69 33.32
CA PRO A 153 -26.28 22.93 33.59
C PRO A 153 -27.18 22.18 32.59
N PRO A 154 -28.40 21.78 32.98
CA PRO A 154 -29.26 20.93 32.15
C PRO A 154 -29.48 21.44 30.72
N GLU A 155 -29.57 22.76 30.55
CA GLU A 155 -29.71 23.45 29.27
C GLU A 155 -28.51 23.28 28.32
N TYR A 156 -27.31 23.01 28.83
CA TYR A 156 -26.09 22.80 28.03
C TYR A 156 -25.66 21.33 27.94
N LYS A 157 -26.46 20.39 28.45
CA LYS A 157 -26.15 18.95 28.41
C LYS A 157 -25.98 18.43 26.98
N LYS A 158 -26.79 18.92 26.03
CA LYS A 158 -26.71 18.54 24.62
C LYS A 158 -25.37 18.93 23.99
N LEU A 159 -24.87 20.12 24.31
CA LEU A 159 -23.58 20.62 23.81
C LEU A 159 -22.41 19.70 24.20
N ARG A 160 -22.45 19.14 25.41
CA ARG A 160 -21.47 18.15 25.87
C ARG A 160 -21.49 16.87 25.04
N TYR A 161 -22.70 16.36 24.76
CA TYR A 161 -22.86 15.16 23.95
C TYR A 161 -22.42 15.40 22.51
N ASP A 162 -22.91 16.47 21.88
CA ASP A 162 -22.54 16.82 20.50
C ASP A 162 -21.01 16.99 20.35
N PHE A 163 -20.34 17.61 21.34
CA PHE A 163 -18.87 17.73 21.34
C PHE A 163 -18.18 16.36 21.43
N ASN A 164 -18.58 15.52 22.38
CA ASN A 164 -17.97 14.19 22.56
C ASN A 164 -18.22 13.29 21.34
N ASP A 165 -19.42 13.35 20.76
CA ASP A 165 -19.78 12.60 19.55
C ASP A 165 -18.91 13.05 18.36
N ALA A 166 -18.68 14.35 18.20
CA ALA A 166 -17.81 14.89 17.15
C ALA A 166 -16.35 14.46 17.34
N VAL A 167 -15.82 14.50 18.56
CA VAL A 167 -14.46 14.01 18.86
C VAL A 167 -14.36 12.50 18.59
N SER A 168 -15.37 11.73 18.96
CA SER A 168 -15.42 10.29 18.71
C SER A 168 -15.42 9.98 17.21
N ALA A 169 -16.24 10.67 16.41
CA ALA A 169 -16.27 10.51 14.95
C ALA A 169 -14.92 10.86 14.30
N LEU A 170 -14.25 11.91 14.80
CA LEU A 170 -12.92 12.29 14.31
C LEU A 170 -11.85 11.25 14.66
N ARG A 171 -11.89 10.67 15.88
CA ARG A 171 -11.01 9.56 16.26
C ARG A 171 -11.19 8.35 15.35
N GLU A 172 -12.42 7.98 15.07
CA GLU A 172 -12.73 6.83 14.21
C GLU A 172 -12.23 7.06 12.78
N ALA A 173 -12.45 8.25 12.22
CA ALA A 173 -11.92 8.61 10.91
C ALA A 173 -10.38 8.53 10.85
N LEU A 174 -9.69 9.04 11.88
CA LEU A 174 -8.22 8.96 11.94
C LEU A 174 -7.71 7.54 12.18
N ALA A 175 -8.44 6.70 12.90
CA ALA A 175 -8.10 5.29 13.05
C ALA A 175 -8.13 4.56 11.70
N VAL A 176 -9.12 4.85 10.84
CA VAL A 176 -9.19 4.32 9.47
C VAL A 176 -8.02 4.81 8.62
N VAL A 177 -7.63 6.09 8.75
CA VAL A 177 -6.46 6.63 8.04
C VAL A 177 -5.16 5.95 8.49
N GLU A 178 -4.99 5.72 9.79
CA GLU A 178 -3.82 5.03 10.34
C GLU A 178 -3.77 3.56 9.88
N GLU A 179 -4.90 2.86 9.84
CA GLU A 179 -4.97 1.51 9.30
C GLU A 179 -4.61 1.47 7.80
N ALA A 180 -5.13 2.41 7.02
CA ALA A 180 -4.79 2.55 5.61
C ALA A 180 -3.29 2.82 5.41
N ARG A 181 -2.70 3.70 6.22
CA ARG A 181 -1.26 3.97 6.22
C ARG A 181 -0.45 2.70 6.51
N GLN A 182 -0.80 1.95 7.56
CA GLN A 182 -0.12 0.69 7.91
C GLN A 182 -0.27 -0.38 6.81
N SER A 183 -1.40 -0.41 6.11
CA SER A 183 -1.59 -1.29 4.95
C SER A 183 -0.67 -0.89 3.79
N ILE A 184 -0.57 0.41 3.50
CA ILE A 184 0.33 0.94 2.47
C ILE A 184 1.80 0.65 2.80
N ASP A 185 2.23 0.87 4.04
CA ASP A 185 3.61 0.59 4.48
C ASP A 185 3.97 -0.89 4.31
N ARG A 186 3.05 -1.79 4.68
CA ARG A 186 3.21 -3.24 4.47
C ARG A 186 3.33 -3.58 2.99
N GLY A 187 2.41 -3.06 2.16
CA GLY A 187 2.45 -3.27 0.71
C GLY A 187 3.74 -2.74 0.06
N ALA A 188 4.22 -1.57 0.49
CA ALA A 188 5.47 -1.00 0.00
C ALA A 188 6.69 -1.86 0.38
N SER A 189 6.70 -2.43 1.59
CA SER A 189 7.75 -3.36 2.02
C SER A 189 7.72 -4.66 1.21
N GLU A 190 6.53 -5.23 0.97
CA GLU A 190 6.36 -6.42 0.14
C GLU A 190 6.81 -6.19 -1.30
N ILE A 191 6.43 -5.05 -1.90
CA ILE A 191 6.89 -4.63 -3.23
C ILE A 191 8.42 -4.50 -3.25
N SER A 192 9.02 -3.89 -2.24
CA SER A 192 10.49 -3.71 -2.19
C SER A 192 11.22 -5.04 -2.19
N VAL A 193 10.73 -6.03 -1.43
CA VAL A 193 11.27 -7.40 -1.41
C VAL A 193 11.09 -8.08 -2.77
N ALA A 194 9.89 -7.98 -3.37
CA ALA A 194 9.62 -8.57 -4.68
C ALA A 194 10.47 -7.96 -5.80
N VAL A 195 10.73 -6.65 -5.75
CA VAL A 195 11.61 -5.95 -6.70
C VAL A 195 13.06 -6.40 -6.53
N ALA A 196 13.54 -6.60 -5.29
CA ALA A 196 14.88 -7.12 -5.05
C ALA A 196 15.06 -8.57 -5.57
N ASP A 197 14.06 -9.43 -5.37
CA ASP A 197 14.05 -10.79 -5.94
C ASP A 197 14.04 -10.74 -7.49
N LEU A 198 13.17 -9.91 -8.06
CA LEU A 198 13.08 -9.74 -9.51
C LEU A 198 14.42 -9.25 -10.10
N ALA A 199 15.07 -8.26 -9.47
CA ALA A 199 16.36 -7.76 -9.91
C ALA A 199 17.43 -8.87 -9.90
N THR A 200 17.48 -9.66 -8.83
CA THR A 200 18.39 -10.82 -8.72
C THR A 200 18.14 -11.84 -9.84
N ARG A 201 16.87 -12.18 -10.08
CA ARG A 201 16.48 -13.11 -11.15
C ARG A 201 16.79 -12.56 -12.55
N THR A 202 16.60 -11.27 -12.77
CA THR A 202 16.96 -10.62 -14.04
C THR A 202 18.47 -10.65 -14.26
N GLN A 203 19.27 -10.45 -13.21
CA GLN A 203 20.72 -10.55 -13.30
C GLN A 203 21.18 -11.99 -13.61
N ASP A 204 20.59 -12.99 -12.95
CA ASP A 204 20.85 -14.40 -13.26
C ASP A 204 20.45 -14.75 -14.69
N GLN A 205 19.31 -14.24 -15.15
CA GLN A 205 18.83 -14.45 -16.52
C GLN A 205 19.77 -13.80 -17.54
N ALA A 206 20.28 -12.60 -17.27
CA ALA A 206 21.29 -11.96 -18.11
C ALA A 206 22.56 -12.83 -18.21
N GLY A 207 23.05 -13.36 -17.08
CA GLY A 207 24.20 -14.26 -17.06
C GLY A 207 23.96 -15.60 -17.75
N ARG A 208 22.71 -16.09 -17.79
CA ARG A 208 22.33 -17.27 -18.61
C ARG A 208 22.38 -16.95 -20.10
N VAL A 209 21.87 -15.80 -20.50
CA VAL A 209 21.91 -15.36 -21.92
C VAL A 209 23.35 -15.20 -22.39
N GLU A 210 24.23 -14.61 -21.56
CA GLU A 210 25.66 -14.46 -21.88
C GLU A 210 26.36 -15.81 -22.10
N ARG A 211 26.08 -16.80 -21.25
CA ARG A 211 26.59 -18.17 -21.43
C ARG A 211 26.05 -18.82 -22.70
N THR A 212 24.75 -18.69 -22.97
CA THR A 212 24.16 -19.22 -24.20
C THR A 212 24.78 -18.57 -25.44
N LEU A 213 25.05 -17.26 -25.42
CA LEU A 213 25.73 -16.58 -26.53
C LEU A 213 27.16 -17.11 -26.73
N THR A 214 27.87 -17.38 -25.64
CA THR A 214 29.22 -17.97 -25.70
C THR A 214 29.19 -19.38 -26.30
N GLU A 215 28.23 -20.21 -25.86
CA GLU A 215 28.02 -21.56 -26.41
C GLU A 215 27.62 -21.51 -27.88
N MET A 216 26.76 -20.57 -28.29
CA MET A 216 26.40 -20.36 -29.69
C MET A 216 27.59 -19.91 -30.54
N GLY A 217 28.50 -19.11 -29.99
CA GLY A 217 29.78 -18.75 -30.63
C GLY A 217 30.62 -20.00 -30.92
N ALA A 218 30.84 -20.84 -29.92
CA ALA A 218 31.58 -22.10 -30.07
C ALA A 218 30.92 -23.05 -31.08
N LEU A 219 29.58 -23.13 -31.08
CA LEU A 219 28.84 -23.92 -32.06
C LEU A 219 29.03 -23.39 -33.50
N THR A 220 29.03 -22.07 -33.67
CA THR A 220 29.25 -21.42 -34.97
C THR A 220 30.65 -21.74 -35.51
N ASP A 221 31.66 -21.70 -34.64
CA ASP A 221 33.03 -22.06 -34.99
C ASP A 221 33.15 -23.55 -35.37
N GLU A 222 32.48 -24.45 -34.65
CA GLU A 222 32.45 -25.89 -34.96
C GLU A 222 31.78 -26.15 -36.32
N VAL A 223 30.67 -25.49 -36.61
CA VAL A 223 29.97 -25.60 -37.90
C VAL A 223 30.86 -25.07 -39.03
N SER A 224 31.53 -23.95 -38.83
CA SER A 224 32.48 -23.38 -39.81
C SER A 224 33.63 -24.35 -40.10
N ARG A 225 34.21 -24.95 -39.06
CA ARG A 225 35.25 -25.97 -39.19
C ARG A 225 34.75 -27.19 -39.95
N THR A 226 33.58 -27.71 -39.59
CA THR A 226 32.95 -28.85 -40.26
C THR A 226 32.72 -28.59 -41.74
N ALA A 227 32.28 -27.38 -42.11
CA ALA A 227 32.11 -26.99 -43.51
C ALA A 227 33.44 -26.94 -44.27
N SER A 228 34.50 -26.41 -43.64
CA SER A 228 35.85 -26.41 -44.20
C SER A 228 36.40 -27.83 -44.40
N ASP A 229 36.21 -28.70 -43.41
CA ASP A 229 36.65 -30.10 -43.47
C ASP A 229 35.90 -30.86 -44.57
N ALA A 230 34.59 -30.64 -44.71
CA ALA A 230 33.81 -31.22 -45.81
C ALA A 230 34.31 -30.77 -47.19
N ALA A 231 34.68 -29.49 -47.35
CA ALA A 231 35.27 -28.99 -48.58
C ALA A 231 36.65 -29.62 -48.86
N ALA A 232 37.47 -29.85 -47.82
CA ALA A 232 38.75 -30.55 -47.96
C ALA A 232 38.56 -32.01 -48.37
N VAL A 233 37.57 -32.70 -47.81
CA VAL A 233 37.22 -34.09 -48.17
C VAL A 233 36.76 -34.15 -49.63
N ASP A 234 35.94 -33.21 -50.10
CA ASP A 234 35.49 -33.16 -51.50
C ASP A 234 36.68 -33.07 -52.47
N LEU A 235 37.66 -32.20 -52.18
CA LEU A 235 38.90 -32.11 -52.96
C LEU A 235 39.68 -33.43 -52.97
N SER A 236 39.81 -34.09 -51.81
CA SER A 236 40.46 -35.40 -51.72
C SER A 236 39.73 -36.49 -52.51
N MET A 237 38.40 -36.43 -52.60
CA MET A 237 37.59 -37.36 -53.38
C MET A 237 37.77 -37.16 -54.88
N VAL A 238 37.91 -35.91 -55.34
CA VAL A 238 38.25 -35.60 -56.75
C VAL A 238 39.58 -36.24 -57.13
N ASP A 239 40.60 -36.14 -56.29
CA ASP A 239 41.91 -36.75 -56.57
C ASP A 239 41.87 -38.28 -56.50
N THR A 240 41.16 -38.85 -55.53
CA THR A 240 40.95 -40.30 -55.43
C THR A 240 40.25 -40.83 -56.70
N ARG A 241 39.22 -40.13 -57.18
CA ARG A 241 38.53 -40.48 -58.43
C ARG A 241 39.48 -40.48 -59.62
N ARG A 242 40.32 -39.46 -59.78
CA ARG A 242 41.33 -39.41 -60.86
C ARG A 242 42.28 -40.61 -60.80
N GLN A 243 42.70 -41.01 -59.60
CA GLN A 243 43.59 -42.15 -59.41
C GLN A 243 42.92 -43.48 -59.75
N VAL A 244 41.64 -43.64 -59.42
CA VAL A 244 40.84 -44.80 -59.81
C VAL A 244 40.64 -44.85 -61.32
N GLU A 245 40.33 -43.73 -61.97
CA GLU A 245 40.20 -43.65 -63.43
C GLU A 245 41.51 -44.05 -64.14
N ALA A 246 42.65 -43.54 -63.67
CA ALA A 246 43.97 -43.94 -64.17
C ALA A 246 44.27 -45.43 -63.97
N SER A 247 43.93 -45.98 -62.79
CA SER A 247 44.08 -47.42 -62.51
C SER A 247 43.20 -48.28 -63.43
N GLY A 248 41.99 -47.81 -63.76
CA GLY A 248 41.11 -48.46 -64.72
C GLY A 248 41.72 -48.57 -66.12
N GLU A 249 42.40 -47.52 -66.59
CA GLU A 249 43.12 -47.54 -67.87
C GLU A 249 44.31 -48.52 -67.86
N VAL A 250 45.04 -48.61 -66.75
CA VAL A 250 46.10 -49.62 -66.58
C VAL A 250 45.52 -51.04 -66.66
N MET A 251 44.39 -51.29 -65.99
CA MET A 251 43.73 -52.60 -66.02
C MET A 251 43.23 -52.96 -67.42
N LYS A 252 42.63 -52.01 -68.16
CA LYS A 252 42.23 -52.23 -69.56
C LYS A 252 43.42 -52.63 -70.44
N ARG A 253 44.56 -51.96 -70.28
CA ARG A 253 45.79 -52.33 -70.99
C ARG A 253 46.29 -53.72 -70.62
N ALA A 254 46.23 -54.09 -69.34
CA ALA A 254 46.62 -55.42 -68.87
C ALA A 254 45.70 -56.51 -69.46
N VAL A 255 44.38 -56.31 -69.44
CA VAL A 255 43.41 -57.24 -70.06
C VAL A 255 43.65 -57.37 -71.57
N SER A 256 43.88 -56.25 -72.27
CA SER A 256 44.21 -56.29 -73.69
C SER A 256 45.52 -57.02 -73.98
N ALA A 257 46.53 -56.89 -73.12
CA ALA A 257 47.78 -57.63 -73.24
C ALA A 257 47.57 -59.13 -73.02
N MET A 258 46.77 -59.51 -72.02
CA MET A 258 46.41 -60.91 -71.77
C MET A 258 45.64 -61.53 -72.94
N ALA A 259 44.69 -60.80 -73.54
CA ALA A 259 43.97 -61.26 -74.73
C ALA A 259 44.89 -61.43 -75.95
N ASN A 260 45.93 -60.59 -76.07
CA ASN A 260 46.94 -60.77 -77.11
C ASN A 260 47.85 -61.98 -76.82
N ILE A 261 48.22 -62.22 -75.55
CA ILE A 261 48.97 -63.42 -75.14
C ILE A 261 48.16 -64.68 -75.46
N GLU A 262 46.87 -64.70 -75.11
CA GLU A 262 45.95 -65.81 -75.42
C GLU A 262 45.93 -66.11 -76.93
N ARG A 263 45.72 -65.08 -77.77
CA ARG A 263 45.76 -65.23 -79.23
C ARG A 263 47.11 -65.76 -79.73
N SER A 264 48.22 -65.24 -79.23
CA SER A 264 49.55 -65.73 -79.62
C SER A 264 49.78 -67.18 -79.19
N SER A 265 49.28 -67.59 -78.01
CA SER A 265 49.32 -68.98 -77.57
C SER A 265 48.50 -69.91 -78.47
N GLU A 266 47.32 -69.48 -78.92
CA GLU A 266 46.51 -70.24 -79.90
C GLU A 266 47.25 -70.42 -81.24
N GLU A 267 47.87 -69.34 -81.75
CA GLU A 267 48.69 -69.40 -82.97
C GLU A 267 49.88 -70.37 -82.81
N ILE A 268 50.58 -70.32 -81.66
CA ILE A 268 51.66 -71.27 -81.36
C ILE A 268 51.13 -72.70 -81.30
N SER A 269 49.98 -72.94 -80.65
CA SER A 269 49.38 -74.28 -80.59
C SER A 269 49.07 -74.82 -81.99
N SER A 270 48.58 -73.99 -82.91
CA SER A 270 48.31 -74.38 -84.29
C SER A 270 49.59 -74.75 -85.05
N ILE A 271 50.68 -73.99 -84.85
CA ILE A 271 51.99 -74.31 -85.44
C ILE A 271 52.53 -75.63 -84.88
N VAL A 272 52.39 -75.86 -83.57
CA VAL A 272 52.83 -77.10 -82.91
C VAL A 272 52.04 -78.31 -83.44
N ASP A 273 50.73 -78.18 -83.64
CA ASP A 273 49.89 -79.23 -84.25
C ASP A 273 50.33 -79.55 -85.69
N LEU A 274 50.71 -78.53 -86.46
CA LEU A 274 51.28 -78.72 -87.79
C LEU A 274 52.63 -79.45 -87.73
N ILE A 275 53.50 -79.10 -86.78
CA ILE A 275 54.80 -79.76 -86.59
C ILE A 275 54.62 -81.23 -86.21
N ASP A 276 53.71 -81.54 -85.29
CA ASP A 276 53.39 -82.92 -84.91
C ASP A 276 52.85 -83.71 -86.11
N GLY A 277 51.98 -83.09 -86.92
CA GLY A 277 51.50 -83.65 -88.18
C GLY A 277 52.64 -83.95 -89.18
N ILE A 278 53.60 -83.03 -89.35
CA ILE A 278 54.78 -83.23 -90.20
C ILE A 278 55.68 -84.35 -89.63
N ALA A 279 55.89 -84.39 -88.32
CA ALA A 279 56.66 -85.43 -87.66
C ALA A 279 56.03 -86.82 -87.88
N PHE A 280 54.70 -86.94 -87.74
CA PHE A 280 53.97 -88.17 -88.02
C PHE A 280 54.09 -88.62 -89.48
N GLN A 281 53.91 -87.69 -90.43
CA GLN A 281 54.11 -87.97 -91.85
C GLN A 281 55.55 -88.42 -92.15
N THR A 282 56.55 -87.77 -91.55
CA THR A 282 57.97 -88.11 -91.70
C THR A 282 58.28 -89.49 -91.13
N ASN A 283 57.70 -89.83 -89.98
CA ASN A 283 57.80 -91.15 -89.36
C ASN A 283 57.22 -92.26 -90.27
N LEU A 284 56.08 -92.00 -90.92
CA LEU A 284 55.49 -92.94 -91.90
C LEU A 284 56.31 -93.06 -93.18
N LEU A 285 56.82 -91.94 -93.71
CA LEU A 285 57.73 -91.93 -94.88
C LEU A 285 59.00 -92.73 -94.60
N ALA A 286 59.61 -92.53 -93.43
CA ALA A 286 60.80 -93.24 -92.98
C ALA A 286 60.53 -94.74 -92.76
N LEU A 287 59.36 -95.09 -92.21
CA LEU A 287 58.93 -96.49 -92.09
C LEU A 287 58.80 -97.15 -93.46
N ASN A 288 58.12 -96.50 -94.41
CA ASN A 288 57.96 -97.01 -95.77
C ASN A 288 59.32 -97.17 -96.47
N ALA A 289 60.22 -96.20 -96.33
CA ALA A 289 61.58 -96.28 -96.86
C ALA A 289 62.39 -97.42 -96.22
N GLY A 290 62.23 -97.64 -94.91
CA GLY A 290 62.88 -98.75 -94.20
C GLY A 290 62.39 -100.12 -94.66
N VAL A 291 61.08 -100.26 -94.93
CA VAL A 291 60.50 -101.49 -95.49
C VAL A 291 61.03 -101.75 -96.90
N GLU A 292 61.05 -100.74 -97.77
CA GLU A 292 61.56 -100.89 -99.14
C GLU A 292 63.08 -101.16 -99.17
N ALA A 293 63.83 -100.56 -98.23
CA ALA A 293 65.25 -100.85 -98.05
C ALA A 293 65.49 -102.30 -97.60
N ALA A 294 64.67 -102.84 -96.70
CA ALA A 294 64.73 -104.26 -96.31
C ALA A 294 64.39 -105.19 -97.49
N ARG A 295 63.47 -104.76 -98.36
CA ARG A 295 63.08 -105.48 -99.58
C ARG A 295 64.20 -105.55 -100.63
N ALA A 296 65.04 -104.51 -100.71
CA ALA A 296 66.20 -104.46 -101.61
C ALA A 296 67.41 -105.31 -101.14
N GLY A 297 67.32 -105.98 -99.98
CA GLY A 297 68.34 -106.91 -99.49
C GLY A 297 69.69 -106.23 -99.19
N GLU A 298 70.80 -106.88 -99.59
CA GLU A 298 72.17 -106.39 -99.30
C GLU A 298 72.45 -104.99 -99.89
N ALA A 299 71.85 -104.64 -101.03
CA ALA A 299 72.02 -103.32 -101.65
C ALA A 299 71.32 -102.18 -100.88
N GLY A 300 70.33 -102.50 -100.04
CA GLY A 300 69.52 -101.54 -99.28
C GLY A 300 70.02 -101.23 -97.87
N LYS A 301 71.07 -101.90 -97.37
CA LYS A 301 71.54 -101.77 -95.97
C LYS A 301 71.85 -100.34 -95.54
N GLY A 302 72.49 -99.54 -96.40
CA GLY A 302 72.79 -98.13 -96.10
C GLY A 302 71.52 -97.27 -96.00
N PHE A 303 70.54 -97.50 -96.88
CA PHE A 303 69.25 -96.80 -96.85
C PHE A 303 68.41 -97.20 -95.63
N ALA A 304 68.49 -98.44 -95.18
CA ALA A 304 67.79 -98.91 -93.97
C ALA A 304 68.29 -98.17 -92.71
N VAL A 305 69.60 -97.93 -92.59
CA VAL A 305 70.17 -97.16 -91.47
C VAL A 305 69.68 -95.71 -91.50
N VAL A 306 69.73 -95.06 -92.66
CA VAL A 306 69.22 -93.68 -92.80
C VAL A 306 67.73 -93.60 -92.48
N ALA A 307 66.93 -94.54 -92.97
CA ALA A 307 65.50 -94.61 -92.66
C ALA A 307 65.23 -94.78 -91.16
N SER A 308 66.03 -95.59 -90.45
CA SER A 308 65.90 -95.74 -89.00
C SER A 308 66.26 -94.47 -88.22
N GLU A 309 67.28 -93.73 -88.64
CA GLU A 309 67.67 -92.47 -88.00
C GLU A 309 66.65 -91.36 -88.26
N VAL A 310 66.12 -91.25 -89.49
CA VAL A 310 65.03 -90.31 -89.81
C VAL A 310 63.78 -90.62 -89.00
N ARG A 311 63.47 -91.91 -88.80
CA ARG A 311 62.34 -92.35 -87.96
C ARG A 311 62.53 -91.94 -86.49
N ALA A 312 63.72 -92.18 -85.93
CA ALA A 312 64.04 -91.79 -84.56
C ALA A 312 64.05 -90.26 -84.37
N LEU A 313 64.43 -89.49 -85.40
CA LEU A 313 64.35 -88.03 -85.39
C LEU A 313 62.90 -87.54 -85.42
N ALA A 314 62.06 -88.16 -86.27
CA ALA A 314 60.64 -87.84 -86.36
C ALA A 314 59.89 -88.11 -85.04
N GLN A 315 60.20 -89.23 -84.35
CA GLN A 315 59.61 -89.52 -83.04
C GLN A 315 60.04 -88.50 -81.97
N ARG A 316 61.32 -88.13 -81.93
CA ARG A 316 61.82 -87.06 -81.04
C ARG A 316 61.15 -85.71 -81.31
N ALA A 317 60.87 -85.38 -82.57
CA ALA A 317 60.17 -84.16 -82.94
C ALA A 317 58.71 -84.15 -82.47
N ALA A 318 58.00 -85.27 -82.57
CA ALA A 318 56.63 -85.42 -82.05
C ALA A 318 56.58 -85.31 -80.52
N GLU A 319 57.54 -85.94 -79.83
CA GLU A 319 57.67 -85.83 -78.36
C GLU A 319 57.92 -84.37 -77.94
N ALA A 320 58.84 -83.67 -78.60
CA ALA A 320 59.10 -82.25 -78.33
C ALA A 320 57.90 -81.34 -78.65
N ALA A 321 57.17 -81.61 -79.73
CA ALA A 321 55.95 -80.87 -80.06
C ALA A 321 54.88 -81.04 -78.98
N SER A 322 54.68 -82.28 -78.50
CA SER A 322 53.76 -82.58 -77.40
C SER A 322 54.13 -81.87 -76.09
N GLU A 323 55.42 -81.81 -75.74
CA GLU A 323 55.90 -81.07 -74.57
C GLU A 323 55.64 -79.56 -74.67
N ILE A 324 55.85 -78.97 -75.86
CA ILE A 324 55.55 -77.55 -76.09
C ILE A 324 54.05 -77.31 -75.95
N LYS A 325 53.21 -78.16 -76.55
CA LYS A 325 51.75 -78.06 -76.45
C LYS A 325 51.28 -78.04 -74.99
N ALA A 326 51.85 -78.91 -74.15
CA ALA A 326 51.52 -78.99 -72.73
C ALA A 326 51.94 -77.74 -71.89
N LYS A 327 52.79 -76.86 -72.42
CA LYS A 327 53.21 -75.62 -71.75
C LYS A 327 52.46 -74.38 -72.23
N VAL A 328 51.89 -74.43 -73.43
CA VAL A 328 51.15 -73.33 -74.05
C VAL A 328 49.65 -73.39 -73.73
N THR A 329 49.14 -74.61 -73.47
CA THR A 329 47.76 -74.88 -73.05
C THR A 329 47.66 -75.00 -71.54
#